data_AF-A0A5C4LI66-F1
#
_entry.id   AF-A0A5C4LI66-F1
#
_cell.length_a   1.000
_cell.length_b   1.000
_cell.length_c   1.000
_cell.angle_alpha   90.00
_cell.angle_beta   90.00
_cell.angle_gamma   90.00
#
_symmetry.space_group_name_H-M   'P 1'
#
loop_
_entity.id
_entity.type
_entity.pdbx_description
1 polymer ?
#
loop_
_entity_poly.entity_id
_entity_poly.type
_entity_poly.pdbx_seq_one_letter_code
_entity_poly.pdbx_strand_id
1 'polypeptide(L)'
;MRATGRWRVRDSDGRWGLGLAALAAVAIPFAVIAALDPRIGLLRPRPADDAVQRSGPGAVQAPASRPVEMPARLSDRVSAPSPAPLPAPLPAPLPDQPPGEARPPAPERPCPVCAAPAITDAPLLIRGTLPDAEIQIPDVSAERAAQRERLIGWTAHPDRVPGSAATIDLIGLVFTAPRADGTGYRPLAIDLAGAPDRAVVVMTEQPVTLALTTLPPDRAGALGVESTAAFGLADGRPGLLAGFRALPYGAAEVAPVLDPLRFGPKISGPETLREFCAALRLWAVQFGLPPGRTRYTLIENPTRIALAGEAVQTDGTARGRVAGRRLARLCRV
;
A
#
# COMPACT_ATOMS: atom_id res chain seq x y z
N MET A 1 24.62 0.75 -49.72
CA MET A 1 25.70 0.30 -48.82
C MET A 1 25.18 0.28 -47.39
N ARG A 2 25.04 -0.91 -46.79
CA ARG A 2 24.67 -1.12 -45.38
C ARG A 2 25.94 -1.53 -44.63
N ALA A 3 26.16 -1.00 -43.43
CA ALA A 3 27.08 -1.60 -42.46
C ALA A 3 26.55 -1.36 -41.05
N THR A 4 25.95 -2.41 -40.49
CA THR A 4 25.62 -2.58 -39.07
C THR A 4 26.85 -3.14 -38.35
N GLY A 5 27.38 -2.43 -37.35
CA GLY A 5 28.47 -2.93 -36.50
C GLY A 5 27.92 -3.61 -35.24
N ARG A 6 28.05 -4.94 -35.16
CA ARG A 6 27.73 -5.76 -33.98
C ARG A 6 29.06 -6.27 -33.41
N TRP A 7 29.44 -5.82 -32.23
CA TRP A 7 30.67 -6.27 -31.57
C TRP A 7 30.45 -7.65 -30.92
N ARG A 8 31.33 -8.61 -31.22
CA ARG A 8 31.50 -9.86 -30.44
C ARG A 8 32.92 -9.89 -29.89
N VAL A 9 33.04 -10.14 -28.60
CA VAL A 9 34.32 -10.36 -27.90
C VAL A 9 34.61 -11.87 -27.89
N ARG A 10 35.88 -12.22 -28.13
CA ARG A 10 36.43 -13.58 -28.23
C ARG A 10 37.43 -13.77 -27.10
N ASP A 11 37.25 -14.79 -26.27
CA ASP A 11 38.26 -15.17 -25.27
C ASP A 11 39.34 -16.09 -25.87
N SER A 12 40.50 -16.10 -25.21
CA SER A 12 41.82 -16.51 -25.71
C SER A 12 42.01 -18.00 -26.04
N ASP A 13 41.03 -18.87 -25.75
CA ASP A 13 41.17 -20.33 -25.97
C ASP A 13 40.29 -20.90 -27.09
N GLY A 14 39.66 -20.06 -27.92
CA GLY A 14 39.23 -20.45 -29.26
C GLY A 14 38.11 -21.52 -29.40
N ARG A 15 37.30 -21.79 -28.36
CA ARG A 15 36.15 -22.71 -28.45
C ARG A 15 34.81 -22.00 -28.20
N TRP A 16 33.81 -22.28 -29.05
CA TRP A 16 32.41 -21.90 -28.84
C TRP A 16 31.72 -23.01 -28.03
N GLY A 17 31.64 -22.86 -26.72
CA GLY A 17 30.99 -23.82 -25.83
C GLY A 17 29.67 -23.28 -25.27
N LEU A 18 28.55 -23.87 -25.68
CA LEU A 18 27.26 -23.78 -24.98
C LEU A 18 27.35 -24.65 -23.71
N GLY A 19 27.46 -24.02 -22.55
CA GLY A 19 27.55 -24.69 -21.24
C GLY A 19 26.19 -24.79 -20.54
N LEU A 20 25.53 -25.93 -20.72
CA LEU A 20 24.41 -26.43 -19.92
C LEU A 20 24.97 -27.13 -18.66
N ALA A 21 25.04 -26.42 -17.53
CA ALA A 21 25.15 -26.94 -16.15
C ALA A 21 25.15 -25.69 -15.23
N ALA A 22 24.32 -25.48 -14.22
CA ALA A 22 23.41 -26.30 -13.42
C ALA A 22 22.29 -25.34 -12.91
N LEU A 23 20.98 -25.56 -12.95
CA LEU A 23 20.12 -26.74 -12.81
C LEU A 23 20.24 -27.52 -11.48
N ALA A 24 20.67 -26.85 -10.40
CA ALA A 24 20.63 -27.43 -9.04
C ALA A 24 20.33 -26.42 -7.90
N ALA A 25 19.63 -25.31 -8.17
CA ALA A 25 19.29 -24.32 -7.12
C ALA A 25 17.85 -23.78 -7.19
N VAL A 26 16.91 -24.53 -7.78
CA VAL A 26 15.51 -24.09 -7.99
C VAL A 26 14.48 -25.00 -7.28
N ALA A 27 14.90 -25.91 -6.41
CA ALA A 27 14.01 -26.91 -5.82
C ALA A 27 13.91 -26.86 -4.27
N ILE A 28 14.14 -25.71 -3.62
CA ILE A 28 14.20 -25.65 -2.14
C ILE A 28 13.15 -24.75 -1.43
N PRO A 29 12.43 -23.78 -2.03
CA PRO A 29 11.37 -23.11 -1.26
C PRO A 29 9.99 -23.78 -1.38
N PHE A 30 9.78 -24.75 -2.28
CA PHE A 30 8.45 -25.40 -2.44
C PHE A 30 8.15 -26.51 -1.43
N ALA A 31 9.17 -27.16 -0.86
CA ALA A 31 8.97 -28.24 0.11
C ALA A 31 8.54 -27.73 1.50
N VAL A 32 8.79 -26.45 1.82
CA VAL A 32 8.40 -25.85 3.11
C VAL A 32 6.95 -25.34 3.10
N ILE A 33 6.42 -24.96 1.93
CA ILE A 33 5.03 -24.48 1.78
C ILE A 33 4.04 -25.66 1.79
N ALA A 34 4.43 -26.84 1.30
CA ALA A 34 3.57 -28.03 1.30
C ALA A 34 3.46 -28.73 2.68
N ALA A 35 4.36 -28.43 3.63
CA ALA A 35 4.39 -29.09 4.94
C ALA A 35 3.62 -28.33 6.05
N LEU A 36 3.11 -27.11 5.77
CA LEU A 36 2.44 -26.26 6.76
C LEU A 36 0.98 -25.89 6.42
N ASP A 37 0.39 -26.49 5.38
CA ASP A 37 -1.02 -26.29 5.04
C ASP A 37 -1.86 -27.56 5.32
N PRO A 38 -2.77 -27.56 6.31
CA PRO A 38 -3.65 -28.69 6.60
C PRO A 38 -4.77 -28.89 5.56
N ARG A 39 -4.76 -28.20 4.41
CA ARG A 39 -5.84 -28.28 3.40
C ARG A 39 -5.43 -28.88 2.05
N ILE A 40 -4.18 -29.32 1.88
CA ILE A 40 -3.74 -29.97 0.63
C ILE A 40 -3.65 -31.49 0.84
N GLY A 41 -4.82 -32.11 0.92
CA GLY A 41 -4.96 -33.56 0.91
C GLY A 41 -6.34 -33.92 0.41
N LEU A 42 -6.47 -34.10 -0.91
CA LEU A 42 -7.40 -35.01 -1.60
C LEU A 42 -7.66 -34.53 -3.03
N LEU A 43 -6.74 -34.82 -3.96
CA LEU A 43 -7.13 -35.08 -5.35
C LEU A 43 -6.34 -36.30 -5.83
N ARG A 44 -6.98 -37.47 -5.69
CA ARG A 44 -6.56 -38.69 -6.40
C ARG A 44 -6.97 -38.55 -7.87
N PRO A 45 -6.09 -38.87 -8.84
CA PRO A 45 -6.46 -38.96 -10.24
C PRO A 45 -7.24 -40.26 -10.50
N ARG A 46 -8.34 -40.15 -11.25
CA ARG A 46 -9.09 -41.28 -11.82
C ARG A 46 -8.59 -41.49 -13.27
N PRO A 47 -8.21 -42.71 -13.68
CA PRO A 47 -7.71 -42.94 -15.04
C PRO A 47 -8.83 -42.93 -16.07
N ALA A 48 -8.48 -42.50 -17.28
CA ALA A 48 -9.27 -42.60 -18.48
C ALA A 48 -9.01 -43.94 -19.16
N ASP A 49 -10.07 -44.63 -19.56
CA ASP A 49 -10.06 -45.59 -20.67
C ASP A 49 -11.48 -45.70 -21.24
N ASP A 50 -11.51 -46.07 -22.53
CA ASP A 50 -12.63 -46.40 -23.41
C ASP A 50 -13.33 -45.26 -24.16
N ALA A 51 -12.76 -44.97 -25.33
CA ALA A 51 -13.53 -44.66 -26.52
C ALA A 51 -14.13 -45.95 -27.10
N VAL A 52 -15.36 -45.89 -27.65
CA VAL A 52 -15.78 -46.43 -28.97
C VAL A 52 -17.33 -46.54 -29.09
N GLN A 53 -17.88 -45.94 -30.17
CA GLN A 53 -19.16 -46.21 -30.87
C GLN A 53 -20.49 -45.92 -30.12
N ARG A 54 -21.56 -45.32 -30.69
CA ARG A 54 -22.10 -45.28 -32.07
C ARG A 54 -23.19 -44.17 -32.19
N SER A 55 -23.22 -43.54 -33.37
CA SER A 55 -24.39 -43.19 -34.21
C SER A 55 -25.68 -42.55 -33.66
N GLY A 56 -25.99 -41.33 -34.13
CA GLY A 56 -27.22 -41.00 -34.87
C GLY A 56 -28.54 -40.66 -34.12
N PRO A 57 -29.48 -39.91 -34.76
CA PRO A 57 -30.33 -38.92 -34.08
C PRO A 57 -31.83 -39.30 -33.97
N GLY A 58 -32.56 -38.64 -33.07
CA GLY A 58 -34.02 -38.45 -33.22
C GLY A 58 -34.89 -38.58 -31.96
N ALA A 59 -35.64 -37.50 -31.71
CA ALA A 59 -37.04 -37.46 -31.25
C ALA A 59 -37.48 -37.90 -29.82
N VAL A 60 -38.03 -36.91 -29.10
CA VAL A 60 -39.38 -36.86 -28.46
C VAL A 60 -39.67 -37.69 -27.18
N GLN A 61 -40.30 -36.98 -26.21
CA GLN A 61 -41.23 -37.41 -25.14
C GLN A 61 -40.72 -37.81 -23.73
N ALA A 62 -41.13 -36.99 -22.76
CA ALA A 62 -41.54 -37.36 -21.39
C ALA A 62 -42.84 -38.25 -21.45
N PRO A 63 -43.34 -38.94 -20.39
CA PRO A 63 -43.29 -38.56 -18.96
C PRO A 63 -43.24 -39.70 -17.90
N ALA A 64 -43.17 -39.27 -16.62
CA ALA A 64 -43.75 -39.83 -15.38
C ALA A 64 -43.58 -41.31 -14.99
N SER A 65 -43.05 -41.56 -13.77
CA SER A 65 -43.76 -42.14 -12.59
C SER A 65 -42.80 -42.71 -11.52
N ARG A 66 -43.25 -42.63 -10.26
CA ARG A 66 -42.68 -43.03 -8.95
C ARG A 66 -42.40 -44.57 -8.80
N PRO A 67 -42.30 -45.14 -7.57
CA PRO A 67 -41.29 -45.04 -6.48
C PRO A 67 -40.78 -46.43 -6.01
N VAL A 68 -39.57 -46.59 -5.46
CA VAL A 68 -39.16 -47.80 -4.68
C VAL A 68 -38.04 -47.37 -3.71
N GLU A 69 -38.29 -47.24 -2.40
CA GLU A 69 -38.16 -48.25 -1.33
C GLU A 69 -36.72 -48.40 -0.78
N MET A 70 -36.56 -48.13 0.52
CA MET A 70 -35.35 -48.35 1.31
C MET A 70 -35.03 -49.85 1.45
N PRO A 71 -33.77 -50.16 1.76
CA PRO A 71 -33.56 -50.85 3.03
C PRO A 71 -32.43 -50.26 3.87
N ALA A 72 -32.66 -50.33 5.17
CA ALA A 72 -31.71 -50.04 6.23
C ALA A 72 -30.53 -51.02 6.24
N ARG A 73 -29.34 -50.52 6.58
CA ARG A 73 -28.33 -51.30 7.31
C ARG A 73 -27.62 -50.44 8.34
N LEU A 74 -27.73 -50.89 9.58
CA LEU A 74 -26.90 -50.53 10.72
C LEU A 74 -25.42 -50.76 10.39
N SER A 75 -24.56 -49.86 10.87
CA SER A 75 -23.25 -50.25 11.41
C SER A 75 -22.81 -49.21 12.45
N ASP A 76 -22.78 -49.69 13.68
CA ASP A 76 -22.08 -49.10 14.83
C ASP A 76 -20.64 -48.77 14.49
N ARG A 77 -20.18 -47.58 14.92
CA ARG A 77 -18.77 -47.41 15.33
C ARG A 77 -18.62 -46.29 16.33
N VAL A 78 -18.46 -46.73 17.57
CA VAL A 78 -17.85 -46.02 18.70
C VAL A 78 -16.47 -45.52 18.31
N SER A 79 -16.15 -44.24 18.58
CA SER A 79 -14.79 -43.76 18.83
C SER A 79 -14.77 -42.41 19.57
N ALA A 80 -14.37 -42.53 20.84
CA ALA A 80 -13.72 -41.64 21.81
C ALA A 80 -13.64 -40.10 21.63
N PRO A 81 -13.68 -39.35 22.75
CA PRO A 81 -13.47 -37.91 22.80
C PRO A 81 -12.00 -37.51 22.59
N SER A 82 -11.78 -36.45 21.81
CA SER A 82 -10.46 -35.84 21.60
C SER A 82 -10.14 -34.83 22.72
N PRO A 83 -8.90 -34.78 23.22
CA PRO A 83 -8.54 -34.10 24.47
C PRO A 83 -8.36 -32.58 24.32
N ALA A 84 -8.50 -31.89 25.46
CA ALA A 84 -8.33 -30.45 25.64
C ALA A 84 -6.92 -29.95 25.25
N PRO A 85 -6.78 -28.69 24.79
CA PRO A 85 -5.49 -28.09 24.48
C PRO A 85 -4.70 -27.77 25.76
N LEU A 86 -3.43 -28.19 25.78
CA LEU A 86 -2.44 -27.83 26.80
C LEU A 86 -1.99 -26.36 26.64
N PRO A 87 -1.63 -25.68 27.75
CA PRO A 87 -1.27 -24.26 27.76
C PRO A 87 0.10 -24.00 27.10
N ALA A 88 0.22 -22.82 26.48
CA ALA A 88 1.45 -22.32 25.86
C ALA A 88 2.56 -22.07 26.90
N PRO A 89 3.84 -22.30 26.56
CA PRO A 89 4.96 -22.00 27.46
C PRO A 89 5.22 -20.49 27.55
N LEU A 90 5.43 -20.03 28.79
CA LEU A 90 5.83 -18.66 29.15
C LEU A 90 7.25 -18.34 28.60
N PRO A 91 7.51 -17.07 28.22
CA PRO A 91 8.86 -16.63 27.84
C PRO A 91 9.81 -16.60 29.04
N ALA A 92 11.08 -16.94 28.78
CA ALA A 92 12.16 -16.99 29.76
C ALA A 92 12.47 -15.59 30.35
N PRO A 93 12.96 -15.51 31.61
CA PRO A 93 13.34 -14.25 32.24
C PRO A 93 14.64 -13.69 31.65
N LEU A 94 14.68 -12.37 31.43
CA LEU A 94 15.92 -11.65 31.13
C LEU A 94 16.89 -11.74 32.32
N PRO A 95 18.21 -11.91 32.09
CA PRO A 95 19.20 -11.84 33.15
C PRO A 95 19.38 -10.41 33.67
N ASP A 96 19.35 -10.29 34.99
CA ASP A 96 19.66 -9.10 35.78
C ASP A 96 21.05 -8.55 35.45
N GLN A 97 21.11 -7.27 35.09
CA GLN A 97 22.36 -6.52 34.95
C GLN A 97 22.59 -5.70 36.23
N PRO A 98 23.70 -5.90 36.96
CA PRO A 98 23.95 -5.22 38.23
C PRO A 98 24.26 -3.72 38.04
N PRO A 99 23.93 -2.88 39.02
CA PRO A 99 24.18 -1.46 38.99
C PRO A 99 25.62 -1.14 39.42
N GLY A 100 26.30 -0.29 38.66
CA GLY A 100 27.47 0.45 39.13
C GLY A 100 28.68 0.36 38.23
N GLU A 101 28.99 1.48 37.57
CA GLU A 101 30.28 2.13 37.78
C GLU A 101 30.21 3.57 37.28
N ALA A 102 30.33 4.50 38.23
CA ALA A 102 30.36 5.93 38.02
C ALA A 102 31.63 6.28 37.23
N ARG A 103 31.45 6.76 36.00
CA ARG A 103 32.54 7.31 35.20
C ARG A 103 32.80 8.76 35.66
N PRO A 104 34.03 9.12 36.05
CA PRO A 104 34.34 10.49 36.49
C PRO A 104 34.20 11.50 35.34
N PRO A 105 33.73 12.74 35.61
CA PRO A 105 33.64 13.77 34.58
C PRO A 105 35.04 14.19 34.13
N ALA A 106 35.22 14.29 32.82
CA ALA A 106 36.44 14.81 32.22
C ALA A 106 36.62 16.32 32.55
N PRO A 107 37.86 16.81 32.71
CA PRO A 107 38.13 18.21 33.01
C PRO A 107 37.69 19.12 31.86
N GLU A 108 36.97 20.17 32.22
CA GLU A 108 36.47 21.22 31.33
C GLU A 108 37.62 21.86 30.54
N ARG A 109 37.52 21.84 29.21
CA ARG A 109 38.34 22.67 28.34
C ARG A 109 37.63 24.02 28.18
N PRO A 110 38.28 25.15 28.51
CA PRO A 110 37.67 26.46 28.35
C PRO A 110 37.49 26.79 26.87
N CYS A 111 36.26 27.09 26.47
CA CYS A 111 35.96 27.69 25.17
C CYS A 111 36.60 29.08 25.10
N PRO A 112 37.47 29.37 24.11
CA PRO A 112 37.87 30.72 23.84
C PRO A 112 36.74 31.39 23.04
N VAL A 113 36.40 32.62 23.41
CA VAL A 113 35.45 33.52 22.72
C VAL A 113 33.96 33.27 23.01
N CYS A 114 33.50 33.82 24.15
CA CYS A 114 32.32 34.68 24.26
C CYS A 114 32.28 35.24 25.69
N ALA A 115 33.11 36.25 25.97
CA ALA A 115 32.95 37.08 27.15
C ALA A 115 31.78 38.04 26.90
N ALA A 116 30.65 37.80 27.56
CA ALA A 116 29.65 38.85 27.78
C ALA A 116 30.14 39.71 28.95
N PRO A 117 30.19 41.06 28.82
CA PRO A 117 30.49 41.89 29.97
C PRO A 117 29.33 41.82 30.96
N ALA A 118 29.66 41.67 32.24
CA ALA A 118 28.76 41.94 33.34
C ALA A 118 28.33 43.42 33.23
N ILE A 119 27.06 43.66 32.86
CA ILE A 119 26.45 44.98 32.96
C ILE A 119 25.67 45.00 34.28
N THR A 120 26.21 45.81 35.16
CA THR A 120 25.68 46.31 36.43
C THR A 120 24.22 46.78 36.36
N ASP A 121 23.55 46.60 37.50
CA ASP A 121 22.24 47.14 37.87
C ASP A 121 21.95 48.55 37.31
N ALA A 122 21.01 48.62 36.37
CA ALA A 122 20.15 49.78 36.14
C ALA A 122 18.92 49.33 35.32
N PRO A 123 17.69 49.70 35.70
CA PRO A 123 16.51 49.34 34.92
C PRO A 123 16.44 50.25 33.69
N LEU A 124 16.88 49.73 32.55
CA LEU A 124 16.52 50.30 31.26
C LEU A 124 15.05 49.98 31.00
N LEU A 125 14.18 50.94 31.33
CA LEU A 125 12.80 51.04 30.87
C LEU A 125 12.78 51.16 29.33
N ILE A 126 12.90 50.02 28.64
CA ILE A 126 12.46 49.89 27.26
C ILE A 126 10.93 49.78 27.30
N ARG A 127 10.30 50.94 27.19
CA ARG A 127 8.86 51.13 27.08
C ARG A 127 8.39 50.56 25.75
N GLY A 128 7.86 49.33 25.77
CA GLY A 128 7.25 48.71 24.58
C GLY A 128 7.29 47.18 24.55
N THR A 129 7.20 46.49 25.68
CA THR A 129 6.85 45.06 25.67
C THR A 129 5.37 44.95 25.32
N LEU A 130 5.08 44.75 24.03
CA LEU A 130 3.85 44.08 23.62
C LEU A 130 3.73 42.80 24.47
N PRO A 131 2.57 42.50 25.08
CA PRO A 131 2.41 41.23 25.76
C PRO A 131 2.74 40.13 24.75
N ASP A 132 3.67 39.24 25.11
CA ASP A 132 3.87 37.97 24.43
C ASP A 132 2.50 37.29 24.40
N ALA A 133 1.79 37.47 23.30
CA ALA A 133 0.61 36.70 23.00
C ALA A 133 1.14 35.30 22.71
N GLU A 134 1.24 34.50 23.77
CA GLU A 134 1.40 33.06 23.72
C GLU A 134 0.50 32.55 22.60
N ILE A 135 1.11 32.11 21.49
CA ILE A 135 0.34 31.63 20.34
C ILE A 135 -0.37 30.38 20.82
N GLN A 136 -1.64 30.53 21.20
CA GLN A 136 -2.48 29.42 21.61
C GLN A 136 -2.70 28.54 20.38
N ILE A 137 -1.93 27.47 20.29
CA ILE A 137 -2.18 26.41 19.31
C ILE A 137 -3.43 25.69 19.79
N PRO A 138 -4.56 25.76 19.07
CA PRO A 138 -5.76 25.07 19.49
C PRO A 138 -5.50 23.57 19.57
N ASP A 139 -5.89 22.95 20.69
CA ASP A 139 -5.85 21.50 20.82
C ASP A 139 -6.90 20.87 19.89
N VAL A 140 -6.43 20.35 18.77
CA VAL A 140 -7.25 19.68 17.75
C VAL A 140 -7.31 18.17 17.96
N SER A 141 -6.76 17.61 19.04
CA SER A 141 -6.63 16.16 19.25
C SER A 141 -7.97 15.43 19.24
N ALA A 142 -8.98 15.98 19.92
CA ALA A 142 -10.33 15.42 19.96
C ALA A 142 -11.00 15.45 18.58
N GLU A 143 -10.83 16.54 17.82
CA GLU A 143 -11.35 16.64 16.45
C GLU A 143 -10.70 15.59 15.54
N ARG A 144 -9.38 15.40 15.66
CA ARG A 144 -8.61 14.41 14.90
C ARG A 144 -9.01 12.98 15.24
N ALA A 145 -9.24 12.68 16.52
CA ALA A 145 -9.75 11.38 16.95
C ALA A 145 -11.13 11.09 16.34
N ALA A 146 -12.06 12.05 16.42
CA ALA A 146 -13.39 11.91 15.83
C ALA A 146 -13.37 11.80 14.29
N GLN A 147 -12.45 12.50 13.62
CA GLN A 147 -12.23 12.34 12.17
C GLN A 147 -11.69 10.96 11.83
N ARG A 148 -10.70 10.47 12.58
CA ARG A 148 -10.13 9.13 12.40
C ARG A 148 -11.19 8.04 12.57
N GLU A 149 -12.02 8.12 13.60
CA GLU A 149 -13.12 7.16 13.84
C GLU A 149 -14.11 7.13 12.66
N ARG A 150 -14.47 8.30 12.12
CA ARG A 150 -15.32 8.38 10.92
C ARG A 150 -14.66 7.73 9.69
N LEU A 151 -13.37 7.99 9.45
CA LEU A 151 -12.63 7.39 8.34
C LEU A 151 -12.52 5.86 8.48
N ILE A 152 -12.34 5.34 9.70
CA ILE A 152 -12.37 3.90 9.99
C ILE A 152 -13.75 3.33 9.63
N GLY A 153 -14.85 3.98 10.01
CA GLY A 153 -16.21 3.59 9.65
C GLY A 153 -16.50 3.58 8.14
N TRP A 154 -15.71 4.30 7.34
CA TRP A 154 -15.80 4.31 5.88
C TRP A 154 -14.83 3.35 5.19
N THR A 155 -13.95 2.70 5.95
CA THR A 155 -13.00 1.72 5.41
C THR A 155 -13.71 0.40 5.11
N ALA A 156 -13.40 -0.18 3.96
CA ALA A 156 -13.88 -1.48 3.55
C ALA A 156 -13.30 -2.58 4.44
N HIS A 157 -14.09 -3.64 4.62
CA HIS A 157 -13.57 -4.87 5.20
C HIS A 157 -12.36 -5.35 4.38
N PRO A 158 -11.24 -5.76 5.00
CA PRO A 158 -10.04 -6.17 4.29
C PRO A 158 -10.28 -7.20 3.19
N ASP A 159 -11.19 -8.16 3.40
CA ASP A 159 -11.52 -9.19 2.41
C ASP A 159 -12.21 -8.67 1.14
N ARG A 160 -12.74 -7.44 1.16
CA ARG A 160 -13.42 -6.82 0.01
C ARG A 160 -12.51 -5.96 -0.86
N VAL A 161 -11.30 -5.65 -0.40
CA VAL A 161 -10.36 -4.78 -1.12
C VAL A 161 -9.56 -5.54 -2.18
N PRO A 162 -9.02 -6.74 -1.90
CA PRO A 162 -8.40 -7.58 -2.93
C PRO A 162 -9.35 -7.85 -4.10
N GLY A 163 -8.89 -7.59 -5.32
CA GLY A 163 -9.67 -7.80 -6.53
C GLY A 163 -10.76 -6.75 -6.83
N SER A 164 -10.94 -5.74 -5.96
CA SER A 164 -11.88 -4.62 -6.20
C SER A 164 -11.46 -3.68 -7.34
N ALA A 165 -10.23 -3.83 -7.83
CA ALA A 165 -9.67 -3.14 -8.97
C ALA A 165 -8.72 -4.06 -9.74
N ALA A 166 -8.62 -3.85 -11.05
CA ALA A 166 -7.63 -4.49 -11.91
C ALA A 166 -6.32 -3.69 -12.01
N THR A 167 -6.35 -2.40 -11.64
CA THR A 167 -5.20 -1.48 -11.68
C THR A 167 -5.34 -0.41 -10.59
N ILE A 168 -4.22 0.06 -10.04
CA ILE A 168 -4.17 1.19 -9.10
C ILE A 168 -3.47 2.38 -9.76
N ASP A 169 -4.06 3.56 -9.61
CA ASP A 169 -3.43 4.84 -9.90
C ASP A 169 -3.10 5.58 -8.62
N LEU A 170 -1.82 5.61 -8.30
CA LEU A 170 -1.26 6.48 -7.27
C LEU A 170 -1.17 7.90 -7.86
N ILE A 171 -1.83 8.85 -7.21
CA ILE A 171 -1.89 10.24 -7.66
C ILE A 171 -1.22 11.12 -6.61
N GLY A 172 -0.03 11.62 -6.94
CA GLY A 172 0.65 12.65 -6.16
C GLY A 172 0.01 14.01 -6.41
N LEU A 173 -0.29 14.74 -5.34
CA LEU A 173 -0.86 16.09 -5.39
C LEU A 173 0.14 17.10 -4.83
N VAL A 174 0.41 18.14 -5.61
CA VAL A 174 1.19 19.30 -5.16
C VAL A 174 0.35 20.55 -5.36
N PHE A 175 0.27 21.40 -4.34
CA PHE A 175 -0.40 22.68 -4.45
C PHE A 175 0.62 23.80 -4.29
N THR A 176 0.83 24.56 -5.36
CA THR A 176 1.72 25.74 -5.40
C THR A 176 0.91 27.04 -5.36
N ALA A 177 -0.37 26.99 -5.72
CA ALA A 177 -1.27 28.13 -5.60
C ALA A 177 -1.67 28.37 -4.14
N PRO A 178 -1.81 29.64 -3.68
CA PRO A 178 -2.37 29.96 -2.38
C PRO A 178 -3.75 29.32 -2.16
N ARG A 179 -4.13 29.10 -0.90
CA ARG A 179 -5.50 28.67 -0.58
C ARG A 179 -6.40 29.89 -0.66
N ALA A 180 -7.60 29.75 -1.22
CA ALA A 180 -8.60 30.79 -1.14
C ALA A 180 -8.96 31.04 0.34
N ASP A 181 -9.05 32.32 0.71
CA ASP A 181 -9.36 32.71 2.09
C ASP A 181 -10.70 32.15 2.57
N GLY A 182 -10.77 31.79 3.85
CA GLY A 182 -12.00 31.27 4.48
C GLY A 182 -12.41 29.84 4.09
N THR A 183 -11.74 29.21 3.11
CA THR A 183 -12.02 27.81 2.77
C THR A 183 -11.31 26.87 3.75
N GLY A 184 -11.93 25.77 4.14
CA GLY A 184 -11.33 24.71 4.96
C GLY A 184 -10.23 23.96 4.20
N TYR A 185 -10.32 22.65 4.07
CA TYR A 185 -9.38 21.93 3.20
C TYR A 185 -9.68 22.19 1.72
N ARG A 186 -8.66 22.05 0.86
CA ARG A 186 -8.84 22.26 -0.58
C ARG A 186 -9.76 21.17 -1.15
N PRO A 187 -10.86 21.51 -1.83
CA PRO A 187 -11.72 20.51 -2.43
C PRO A 187 -11.03 19.87 -3.64
N LEU A 188 -11.14 18.55 -3.76
CA LEU A 188 -10.72 17.78 -4.93
C LEU A 188 -11.79 16.74 -5.26
N ALA A 189 -12.37 16.85 -6.45
CA ALA A 189 -13.29 15.86 -6.98
C ALA A 189 -12.55 14.81 -7.82
N ILE A 190 -12.76 13.53 -7.51
CA ILE A 190 -12.21 12.39 -8.22
C ILE A 190 -13.37 11.60 -8.84
N ASP A 191 -13.34 11.41 -10.14
CA ASP A 191 -14.36 10.68 -10.89
C ASP A 191 -13.78 9.38 -11.47
N LEU A 192 -14.30 8.25 -11.01
CA LEU A 192 -13.97 6.90 -11.46
C LEU A 192 -15.09 6.24 -12.27
N ALA A 193 -16.18 6.96 -12.57
CA ALA A 193 -17.32 6.37 -13.28
C ALA A 193 -16.91 5.87 -14.69
N GLY A 194 -15.98 6.56 -15.34
CA GLY A 194 -15.41 6.17 -16.64
C GLY A 194 -14.33 5.08 -16.56
N ALA A 195 -13.99 4.58 -15.37
CA ALA A 195 -12.93 3.59 -15.13
C ALA A 195 -13.26 2.69 -13.92
N PRO A 196 -14.33 1.90 -13.98
CA PRO A 196 -14.83 1.13 -12.84
C PRO A 196 -13.87 0.02 -12.38
N ASP A 197 -12.90 -0.36 -13.20
CA ASP A 197 -11.87 -1.35 -12.90
C ASP A 197 -10.60 -0.74 -12.26
N ARG A 198 -10.53 0.58 -12.08
CA ARG A 198 -9.35 1.27 -11.52
C ARG A 198 -9.63 1.76 -10.10
N ALA A 199 -8.69 1.61 -9.19
CA ALA A 199 -8.72 2.27 -7.88
C ALA A 199 -7.72 3.43 -7.86
N VAL A 200 -7.98 4.43 -7.02
CA VAL A 200 -7.06 5.57 -6.85
C VAL A 200 -6.50 5.56 -5.44
N VAL A 201 -5.20 5.82 -5.33
CA VAL A 201 -4.56 6.15 -4.06
C VAL A 201 -4.07 7.59 -4.14
N VAL A 202 -4.63 8.48 -3.33
CA VAL A 202 -4.22 9.89 -3.28
C VAL A 202 -3.04 10.03 -2.34
N MET A 203 -1.97 10.65 -2.83
CA MET A 203 -0.78 11.01 -2.05
C MET A 203 -0.68 12.52 -1.96
N THR A 204 -0.68 13.09 -0.76
CA THR A 204 -0.64 14.56 -0.61
C THR A 204 0.02 15.03 0.67
N GLU A 205 0.69 16.18 0.58
CA GLU A 205 1.38 16.81 1.71
C GLU A 205 0.61 18.03 2.27
N GLN A 206 -0.56 18.33 1.71
CA GLN A 206 -1.39 19.45 2.14
C GLN A 206 -2.83 19.01 2.43
N PRO A 207 -3.56 19.74 3.29
CA PRO A 207 -4.92 19.36 3.63
C PRO A 207 -5.90 19.44 2.45
N VAL A 208 -6.62 18.35 2.20
CA VAL A 208 -7.61 18.24 1.11
C VAL A 208 -8.94 17.64 1.58
N THR A 209 -10.05 18.07 0.98
CA THR A 209 -11.35 17.39 1.08
C THR A 209 -11.60 16.66 -0.24
N LEU A 210 -11.68 15.33 -0.18
CA LEU A 210 -11.88 14.48 -1.35
C LEU A 210 -13.37 14.18 -1.56
N ALA A 211 -13.85 14.33 -2.78
CA ALA A 211 -15.14 13.81 -3.21
C ALA A 211 -14.90 12.71 -4.25
N LEU A 212 -15.57 11.55 -4.12
CA LEU A 212 -15.36 10.40 -5.01
C LEU A 212 -16.66 9.96 -5.68
N THR A 213 -16.67 10.00 -7.01
CA THR A 213 -17.72 9.42 -7.85
C THR A 213 -17.27 8.07 -8.39
N THR A 214 -18.10 7.03 -8.27
CA THR A 214 -17.82 5.67 -8.76
C THR A 214 -19.05 5.08 -9.43
N LEU A 215 -18.83 4.09 -10.30
CA LEU A 215 -19.88 3.23 -10.83
C LEU A 215 -19.49 1.75 -10.59
N PRO A 216 -20.27 0.97 -9.83
CA PRO A 216 -21.45 1.37 -9.05
C PRO A 216 -21.07 2.33 -7.89
N PRO A 217 -22.03 3.10 -7.34
CA PRO A 217 -21.76 4.09 -6.28
C PRO A 217 -21.31 3.44 -4.96
N ASP A 218 -21.73 2.21 -4.67
CA ASP A 218 -21.38 1.44 -3.47
C ASP A 218 -20.11 0.58 -3.62
N ARG A 219 -19.31 0.86 -4.65
CA ARG A 219 -18.06 0.15 -4.91
C ARG A 219 -17.12 0.19 -3.69
N ALA A 220 -16.75 -0.99 -3.21
CA ALA A 220 -15.84 -1.13 -2.09
C ALA A 220 -14.40 -0.81 -2.49
N GLY A 221 -13.65 -0.16 -1.60
CA GLY A 221 -12.21 0.01 -1.71
C GLY A 221 -11.76 0.88 -2.89
N ALA A 222 -12.59 1.76 -3.43
CA ALA A 222 -12.25 2.52 -4.63
C ALA A 222 -11.16 3.59 -4.39
N LEU A 223 -10.96 4.01 -3.14
CA LEU A 223 -10.04 5.09 -2.75
C LEU A 223 -9.11 4.66 -1.62
N GLY A 224 -7.80 4.79 -1.81
CA GLY A 224 -6.81 4.83 -0.73
C GLY A 224 -6.29 6.25 -0.53
N VAL A 225 -5.81 6.57 0.68
CA VAL A 225 -5.21 7.88 0.96
C VAL A 225 -3.91 7.72 1.74
N GLU A 226 -2.87 8.42 1.32
CA GLU A 226 -1.59 8.52 2.00
C GLU A 226 -1.22 10.00 2.15
N SER A 227 -1.04 10.49 3.38
CA SER A 227 -0.87 11.94 3.58
C SER A 227 -0.07 12.34 4.81
N THR A 228 0.82 13.32 4.65
CA THR A 228 1.45 13.98 5.81
C THR A 228 0.52 15.01 6.47
N ALA A 229 -0.59 15.36 5.82
CA ALA A 229 -1.57 16.33 6.27
C ALA A 229 -2.93 15.70 6.56
N ALA A 230 -3.82 16.46 7.20
CA ALA A 230 -5.17 16.01 7.49
C ALA A 230 -6.01 16.08 6.22
N PHE A 231 -6.86 15.08 5.99
CA PHE A 231 -7.78 15.07 4.85
C PHE A 231 -9.21 14.77 5.30
N GLY A 232 -10.18 15.24 4.53
CA GLY A 232 -11.60 14.92 4.71
C GLY A 232 -12.16 14.17 3.50
N LEU A 233 -13.31 13.50 3.68
CA LEU A 233 -14.15 13.06 2.57
C LEU A 233 -15.46 13.86 2.61
N ALA A 234 -15.87 14.44 1.48
CA ALA A 234 -17.14 15.15 1.37
C ALA A 234 -18.33 14.18 1.47
N ASP A 235 -18.28 13.08 0.70
CA ASP A 235 -19.35 12.09 0.58
C ASP A 235 -18.91 10.71 1.10
N GLY A 236 -18.42 10.70 2.35
CA GLY A 236 -17.94 9.49 3.01
C GLY A 236 -19.06 8.46 3.23
N ARG A 237 -18.78 7.20 2.90
CA ARG A 237 -19.73 6.08 3.03
C ARG A 237 -19.03 4.78 3.42
N PRO A 238 -19.70 3.86 4.13
CA PRO A 238 -19.14 2.57 4.50
C PRO A 238 -18.58 1.82 3.29
N GLY A 239 -17.34 1.35 3.42
CA GLY A 239 -16.67 0.59 2.37
C GLY A 239 -16.02 1.40 1.25
N LEU A 240 -16.16 2.73 1.20
CA LEU A 240 -15.54 3.54 0.15
C LEU A 240 -14.02 3.44 0.14
N LEU A 241 -13.41 3.49 1.32
CA LEU A 241 -11.96 3.52 1.47
C LEU A 241 -11.38 2.11 1.44
N ALA A 242 -10.33 1.89 0.65
CA ALA A 242 -9.47 0.70 0.75
C ALA A 242 -8.63 0.72 2.03
N GLY A 243 -8.45 1.90 2.60
CA GLY A 243 -7.66 2.20 3.79
C GLY A 243 -7.12 3.63 3.72
N PHE A 244 -6.44 4.07 4.76
CA PHE A 244 -5.70 5.33 4.76
C PHE A 244 -4.48 5.24 5.68
N ARG A 245 -3.43 5.97 5.32
CA ARG A 245 -2.23 6.21 6.14
C ARG A 245 -1.98 7.70 6.18
N ALA A 246 -2.31 8.35 7.30
CA ALA A 246 -2.08 9.78 7.44
C ALA A 246 -1.48 10.12 8.80
N LEU A 247 -0.44 10.97 8.83
CA LEU A 247 0.25 11.34 10.07
C LEU A 247 -0.71 11.93 11.11
N PRO A 248 -1.63 12.87 10.75
CA PRO A 248 -2.55 13.44 11.73
C PRO A 248 -3.59 12.45 12.27
N TYR A 249 -3.69 11.27 11.68
CA TYR A 249 -4.59 10.19 12.10
C TYR A 249 -3.82 8.98 12.67
N GLY A 250 -2.56 9.19 13.07
CA GLY A 250 -1.76 8.22 13.83
C GLY A 250 -0.94 7.23 12.99
N ALA A 251 -0.75 7.47 11.68
CA ALA A 251 0.22 6.70 10.91
C ALA A 251 1.64 7.07 11.38
N ALA A 252 2.51 6.07 11.56
CA ALA A 252 3.91 6.29 11.94
C ALA A 252 4.73 6.88 10.78
N GLU A 253 4.44 6.41 9.56
CA GLU A 253 5.12 6.82 8.34
C GLU A 253 4.11 6.89 7.19
N VAL A 254 4.39 7.76 6.23
CA VAL A 254 3.64 7.93 4.99
C VAL A 254 4.62 8.18 3.85
N ALA A 255 4.28 7.72 2.64
CA ALA A 255 5.14 7.91 1.50
C ALA A 255 5.18 9.37 1.04
N PRO A 256 6.36 9.83 0.59
CA PRO A 256 6.54 11.17 0.06
C PRO A 256 5.87 11.31 -1.31
N VAL A 257 5.50 12.54 -1.67
CA VAL A 257 5.08 12.86 -3.05
C VAL A 257 6.32 13.04 -3.92
N LEU A 258 6.48 12.20 -4.95
CA LEU A 258 7.66 12.23 -5.83
C LEU A 258 7.41 13.02 -7.12
N ASP A 259 8.43 13.69 -7.63
CA ASP A 259 8.44 14.22 -9.00
C ASP A 259 8.77 13.11 -10.02
N PRO A 260 7.83 12.67 -10.87
CA PRO A 260 8.02 11.63 -11.87
C PRO A 260 8.96 12.02 -13.04
N LEU A 261 9.52 13.22 -13.08
CA LEU A 261 10.57 13.59 -14.04
C LEU A 261 11.94 13.69 -13.39
N ARG A 262 11.99 13.81 -12.06
CA ARG A 262 13.21 13.98 -11.27
C ARG A 262 13.41 12.87 -10.24
N PHE A 263 12.77 11.72 -10.45
CA PHE A 263 12.90 10.57 -9.55
C PHE A 263 13.93 9.56 -10.03
N GLY A 264 14.80 9.18 -9.12
CA GLY A 264 15.85 8.19 -9.28
C GLY A 264 16.76 8.23 -8.06
N PRO A 265 17.43 7.13 -7.70
CA PRO A 265 18.23 7.07 -6.48
C PRO A 265 19.34 8.13 -6.43
N LYS A 266 19.74 8.68 -7.59
CA LYS A 266 20.73 9.74 -7.72
C LYS A 266 20.20 11.16 -7.52
N ILE A 267 18.89 11.37 -7.60
CA ILE A 267 18.27 12.72 -7.58
C ILE A 267 17.41 12.91 -6.32
N SER A 268 16.55 11.94 -6.01
CA SER A 268 15.63 12.02 -4.85
C SER A 268 16.24 11.49 -3.55
N GLY A 269 17.46 10.97 -3.61
CA GLY A 269 18.05 10.14 -2.56
C GLY A 269 17.51 8.69 -2.58
N PRO A 270 18.30 7.70 -2.16
CA PRO A 270 17.90 6.30 -2.16
C PRO A 270 16.80 5.99 -1.14
N GLU A 271 16.69 6.79 -0.08
CA GLU A 271 15.74 6.59 1.01
C GLU A 271 14.31 6.99 0.64
N THR A 272 14.12 8.21 0.17
CA THR A 272 12.83 8.73 -0.35
C THR A 272 12.22 7.79 -1.40
N LEU A 273 13.07 7.27 -2.30
CA LEU A 273 12.62 6.32 -3.31
C LEU A 273 12.22 4.96 -2.71
N ARG A 274 12.96 4.49 -1.70
CA ARG A 274 12.68 3.24 -1.00
C ARG A 274 11.34 3.32 -0.26
N GLU A 275 11.07 4.43 0.42
CA GLU A 275 9.81 4.69 1.13
C GLU A 275 8.62 4.72 0.17
N PHE A 276 8.74 5.47 -0.92
CA PHE A 276 7.72 5.48 -1.97
C PHE A 276 7.45 4.07 -2.53
N CYS A 277 8.51 3.32 -2.83
CA CYS A 277 8.37 1.95 -3.34
C CYS A 277 7.82 0.97 -2.29
N ALA A 278 8.10 1.18 -1.00
CA ALA A 278 7.50 0.41 0.08
C ALA A 278 5.99 0.67 0.16
N ALA A 279 5.54 1.92 0.12
CA ALA A 279 4.13 2.26 0.08
C ALA A 279 3.42 1.72 -1.16
N LEU A 280 4.04 1.83 -2.34
CA LEU A 280 3.49 1.25 -3.57
C LEU A 280 3.28 -0.26 -3.43
N ARG A 281 4.25 -0.97 -2.83
CA ARG A 281 4.13 -2.41 -2.57
C ARG A 281 3.01 -2.71 -1.58
N LEU A 282 2.89 -1.93 -0.50
CA LEU A 282 1.81 -2.08 0.48
C LEU A 282 0.43 -1.94 -0.17
N TRP A 283 0.22 -0.89 -0.97
CA TRP A 283 -1.04 -0.71 -1.70
C TRP A 283 -1.28 -1.81 -2.73
N ALA A 284 -0.26 -2.21 -3.49
CA ALA A 284 -0.40 -3.33 -4.43
C ALA A 284 -0.86 -4.62 -3.71
N VAL A 285 -0.29 -4.93 -2.54
CA VAL A 285 -0.69 -6.07 -1.71
C VAL A 285 -2.13 -5.92 -1.19
N GLN A 286 -2.50 -4.74 -0.67
CA GLN A 286 -3.85 -4.46 -0.15
C GLN A 286 -4.95 -4.74 -1.19
N PHE A 287 -4.69 -4.43 -2.46
CA PHE A 287 -5.60 -4.68 -3.57
C PHE A 287 -5.41 -6.05 -4.24
N GLY A 288 -4.45 -6.86 -3.80
CA GLY A 288 -4.15 -8.17 -4.39
C GLY A 288 -3.61 -8.09 -5.82
N LEU A 289 -2.86 -7.03 -6.14
CA LEU A 289 -2.36 -6.75 -7.49
C LEU A 289 -0.83 -6.96 -7.61
N PRO A 290 -0.35 -7.45 -8.77
CA PRO A 290 1.08 -7.46 -9.03
C PRO A 290 1.60 -6.03 -9.24
N PRO A 291 2.87 -5.73 -8.91
CA PRO A 291 3.43 -4.36 -9.01
C PRO A 291 3.31 -3.74 -10.41
N GLY A 292 3.27 -4.55 -11.46
CA GLY A 292 3.07 -4.08 -12.85
C GLY A 292 1.68 -3.52 -13.16
N ARG A 293 0.71 -3.62 -12.24
CA ARG A 293 -0.65 -3.05 -12.34
C ARG A 293 -0.79 -1.74 -11.56
N THR A 294 0.32 -1.05 -11.34
CA THR A 294 0.36 0.26 -10.68
C THR A 294 0.81 1.34 -11.65
N ARG A 295 0.30 2.54 -11.42
CA ARG A 295 0.62 3.76 -12.17
C ARG A 295 0.82 4.88 -11.17
N TYR A 296 1.74 5.78 -11.45
CA TYR A 296 1.98 6.97 -10.66
C TYR A 296 1.86 8.21 -11.55
N THR A 297 1.06 9.18 -11.14
CA THR A 297 0.90 10.47 -11.83
C THR A 297 1.05 11.60 -10.81
N LEU A 298 1.88 12.60 -11.10
CA LEU A 298 1.97 13.82 -10.30
C LEU A 298 1.16 14.92 -10.97
N ILE A 299 0.27 15.54 -10.21
CA ILE A 299 -0.62 16.60 -10.68
C ILE A 299 -0.49 17.81 -9.74
N GLU A 300 -0.27 18.97 -10.35
CA GLU A 300 -0.13 20.25 -9.66
C GLU A 300 -1.44 21.05 -9.71
N ASN A 301 -1.87 21.55 -8.56
CA ASN A 301 -3.09 22.35 -8.35
C ASN A 301 -4.40 21.77 -8.97
N PRO A 302 -4.70 20.46 -8.88
CA PRO A 302 -5.98 19.97 -9.40
C PRO A 302 -7.14 20.34 -8.48
N THR A 303 -8.30 20.64 -9.06
CA THR A 303 -9.60 20.64 -8.35
C THR A 303 -10.51 19.51 -8.83
N ARG A 304 -10.23 18.95 -10.02
CA ARG A 304 -10.94 17.79 -10.57
C ARG A 304 -9.97 16.84 -11.26
N ILE A 305 -10.14 15.55 -10.98
CA ILE A 305 -9.46 14.45 -11.67
C ILE A 305 -10.51 13.44 -12.11
N ALA A 306 -10.50 13.04 -13.38
CA ALA A 306 -11.37 12.00 -13.91
C ALA A 306 -10.53 10.89 -14.57
N LEU A 307 -10.85 9.64 -14.25
CA LEU A 307 -10.27 8.47 -14.88
C LEU A 307 -11.27 7.93 -15.91
N ALA A 308 -10.84 7.89 -17.17
CA ALA A 308 -11.65 7.39 -18.29
C ALA A 308 -10.83 6.36 -19.07
N GLY A 309 -11.17 5.08 -18.93
CA GLY A 309 -10.35 3.97 -19.44
C GLY A 309 -8.91 4.06 -18.90
N GLU A 310 -7.94 4.30 -19.79
CA GLU A 310 -6.51 4.41 -19.46
C GLU A 310 -6.03 5.86 -19.18
N ALA A 311 -6.87 6.83 -19.54
CA ALA A 311 -6.56 8.24 -19.43
C ALA A 311 -6.74 8.76 -18.00
N VAL A 312 -6.02 9.84 -17.68
CA VAL A 312 -6.23 10.68 -16.51
C VAL A 312 -6.49 12.08 -17.05
N GLN A 313 -7.70 12.56 -16.85
CA GLN A 313 -8.12 13.92 -17.20
C GLN A 313 -8.09 14.76 -15.94
N THR A 314 -7.59 15.98 -16.02
CA THR A 314 -7.45 16.86 -14.87
C THR A 314 -7.51 18.31 -15.33
N ASP A 315 -8.01 19.19 -14.47
CA ASP A 315 -7.92 20.65 -14.64
C ASP A 315 -6.60 21.23 -14.12
N GLY A 316 -5.91 20.50 -13.24
CA GLY A 316 -4.54 20.79 -12.81
C GLY A 316 -3.47 20.50 -13.88
N THR A 317 -2.23 20.87 -13.58
CA THR A 317 -1.09 20.65 -14.47
C THR A 317 -0.44 19.29 -14.21
N ALA A 318 -0.50 18.38 -15.16
CA ALA A 318 0.22 17.11 -15.07
C ALA A 318 1.74 17.32 -15.17
N ARG A 319 2.47 16.94 -14.11
CA ARG A 319 3.94 17.11 -14.03
C ARG A 319 4.71 15.89 -14.52
N GLY A 320 4.07 14.72 -14.55
CA GLY A 320 4.66 13.52 -15.11
C GLY A 320 3.85 12.27 -14.79
N ARG A 321 4.13 11.18 -15.50
CA ARG A 321 3.50 9.88 -15.29
C ARG A 321 4.50 8.74 -15.50
N VAL A 322 4.43 7.73 -14.65
CA VAL A 322 5.25 6.52 -14.71
C VAL A 322 4.35 5.32 -14.46
N ALA A 323 4.40 4.30 -15.32
CA ALA A 323 3.45 3.19 -15.25
C ALA A 323 4.11 1.82 -15.48
N GLY A 324 3.43 0.79 -14.99
CA GLY A 324 3.64 -0.61 -15.35
C GLY A 324 5.08 -1.08 -15.13
N ARG A 325 5.69 -1.65 -16.17
CA ARG A 325 7.04 -2.22 -16.09
C ARG A 325 8.11 -1.19 -15.73
N ARG A 326 7.94 0.08 -16.10
CA ARG A 326 8.91 1.14 -15.74
C ARG A 326 8.89 1.40 -14.24
N LEU A 327 7.69 1.56 -13.68
CA LEU A 327 7.48 1.75 -12.23
C LEU A 327 7.93 0.51 -11.45
N ALA A 328 7.58 -0.69 -11.91
CA ALA A 328 8.02 -1.93 -11.29
C ALA A 328 9.54 -2.08 -11.29
N ARG A 329 10.24 -1.70 -12.37
CA ARG A 329 11.71 -1.74 -12.42
C ARG A 329 12.37 -0.74 -11.48
N LEU A 330 11.79 0.45 -11.33
CA LEU A 330 12.27 1.43 -10.36
C LEU A 330 12.22 0.86 -8.93
N CYS A 331 11.13 0.16 -8.60
CA CYS A 331 10.90 -0.41 -7.27
C CYS A 331 11.42 -1.85 -7.08
N ARG A 332 12.38 -2.29 -7.88
CA ARG A 332 13.04 -3.62 -7.74
C ARG A 332 14.15 -3.66 -6.69
N VAL A 333 14.30 -2.61 -5.90
CA VAL A 333 15.28 -2.53 -4.81
C VAL A 333 14.81 -3.35 -3.61
#